data_AF-A0A0N1LBP4-F1
#
_entry.id   AF-A0A0N1LBP4-F1
#
_cell.length_a   1.000
_cell.length_b   1.000
_cell.length_c   1.000
_cell.angle_alpha   90.00
_cell.angle_beta   90.00
_cell.angle_gamma   90.00
#
_symmetry.space_group_name_H-M   'P 1'
#
loop_
_entity.id
_entity.type
_entity.pdbx_description
1 polymer ?
#
loop_
_entity_poly.entity_id
_entity_poly.type
_entity_poly.pdbx_seq_one_letter_code
_entity_poly.pdbx_strand_id
1 'polypeptide(L)'
;MKKVTKASLVLASTLAVAATVAHAQSTSQKNIQGDPKRSGYVLDQRGTVVRDPFGLCWRSGYFTPAMALAECDPDLVPRKAPPPPPPPPPPPPPAAV
;
A
#
# COMPACT_ATOMS: atom_id res chain seq x y z
N MET A 1 11.67 -21.52 66.21
CA MET A 1 10.46 -20.69 65.97
C MET A 1 10.83 -19.23 66.18
N LYS A 2 11.01 -18.45 65.10
CA LYS A 2 11.28 -17.01 65.18
C LYS A 2 10.22 -16.29 64.34
N LYS A 3 9.55 -15.35 65.00
CA LYS A 3 8.22 -14.83 64.71
C LYS A 3 8.25 -13.92 63.47
N VAL A 4 7.21 -14.05 62.66
CA VAL A 4 6.93 -13.26 61.45
C VAL A 4 6.76 -11.80 61.85
N THR A 5 7.68 -10.94 61.41
CA THR A 5 7.57 -9.48 61.57
C THR A 5 6.78 -8.88 60.42
N LYS A 6 5.89 -7.97 60.81
CA LYS A 6 4.82 -7.35 60.05
C LYS A 6 5.29 -6.63 58.79
N ALA A 7 4.41 -6.71 57.79
CA ALA A 7 4.44 -6.03 56.51
C ALA A 7 4.93 -4.57 56.59
N SER A 8 5.93 -4.25 55.77
CA SER A 8 6.10 -2.92 55.18
C SER A 8 6.00 -3.07 53.67
N LEU A 9 4.76 -3.05 53.22
CA LEU A 9 4.25 -2.28 52.09
C LEU A 9 5.32 -1.53 51.25
N VAL A 10 5.92 -2.19 50.25
CA VAL A 10 6.33 -1.56 48.99
C VAL A 10 6.34 -2.65 47.90
N LEU A 11 5.19 -2.92 47.27
CA LEU A 11 5.18 -3.62 45.98
C LEU A 11 4.18 -2.92 45.05
N ALA A 12 4.51 -1.67 44.73
CA ALA A 12 3.91 -0.93 43.63
C ALA A 12 5.00 -0.69 42.57
N SER A 13 5.44 -1.77 41.93
CA SER A 13 6.19 -1.70 40.68
C SER A 13 5.21 -2.10 39.59
N THR A 14 4.59 -1.10 38.98
CA THR A 14 3.69 -1.24 37.83
C THR A 14 4.35 -2.09 36.76
N LEU A 15 3.81 -3.29 36.51
CA LEU A 15 3.99 -3.95 35.22
C LEU A 15 3.27 -3.09 34.16
N ALA A 16 3.93 -2.03 33.71
CA ALA A 16 3.62 -1.45 32.41
C ALA A 16 4.18 -2.43 31.36
N VAL A 17 3.47 -3.53 31.14
CA VAL A 17 3.61 -4.29 29.89
C VAL A 17 2.94 -3.42 28.83
N ALA A 18 3.63 -2.38 28.39
CA ALA A 18 3.39 -1.84 27.08
C ALA A 18 3.86 -2.93 26.12
N ALA A 19 2.96 -3.83 25.74
CA ALA A 19 3.15 -4.63 24.56
C ALA A 19 3.25 -3.63 23.40
N THR A 20 4.48 -3.21 23.08
CA THR A 20 4.79 -2.68 21.77
C THR A 20 4.54 -3.84 20.83
N VAL A 21 3.29 -3.97 20.38
CA VAL A 21 2.98 -4.82 19.25
C VAL A 21 3.94 -4.38 18.15
N ALA A 22 4.86 -5.28 17.82
CA ALA A 22 5.71 -5.15 16.66
C ALA A 22 4.76 -4.90 15.49
N HIS A 23 4.73 -3.67 14.98
CA HIS A 23 4.10 -3.37 13.70
C HIS A 23 5.03 -3.89 12.61
N ALA A 24 5.28 -5.20 12.61
CA ALA A 24 5.75 -5.90 11.43
C ALA A 24 4.53 -6.05 10.53
N GLN A 25 4.62 -5.52 9.30
CA GLN A 25 3.62 -5.60 8.25
C GLN A 25 2.47 -4.58 8.34
N SER A 26 2.79 -3.30 8.22
CA SER A 26 1.95 -2.41 7.42
C SER A 26 2.81 -1.75 6.37
N THR A 27 3.05 -2.48 5.27
CA THR A 27 3.07 -1.77 3.98
C THR A 27 1.76 -0.98 3.98
N SER A 28 1.82 0.34 3.77
CA SER A 28 0.63 1.17 3.66
C SER A 28 -0.18 0.69 2.47
N GLN A 29 -1.03 -0.33 2.68
CA GLN A 29 -1.82 -0.96 1.65
C GLN A 29 -2.97 0.00 1.36
N LYS A 30 -2.74 0.90 0.41
CA LYS A 30 -3.81 1.71 -0.17
C LYS A 30 -4.94 0.76 -0.58
N ASN A 31 -6.16 1.00 -0.09
CA ASN A 31 -7.31 0.22 -0.50
C ASN A 31 -7.53 0.45 -2.01
N ILE A 32 -7.49 -0.63 -2.81
CA ILE A 32 -7.84 -0.56 -4.24
C ILE A 32 -9.26 -1.06 -4.35
N GLN A 33 -10.17 -0.16 -4.71
CA GLN A 33 -11.54 -0.53 -5.01
C GLN A 33 -11.61 -1.14 -6.41
N GLY A 34 -12.19 -2.33 -6.54
CA GLY A 34 -12.48 -2.94 -7.83
C GLY A 34 -13.92 -2.71 -8.31
N ASP A 35 -14.16 -2.89 -9.60
CA ASP A 35 -15.52 -3.00 -10.15
C ASP A 35 -16.10 -4.38 -9.81
N PRO A 36 -17.15 -4.48 -8.98
CA PRO A 36 -17.71 -5.78 -8.58
C PRO A 36 -18.26 -6.61 -9.74
N LYS A 37 -18.53 -6.01 -10.91
CA LYS A 37 -19.04 -6.73 -12.09
C LYS A 37 -17.95 -7.13 -13.07
N ARG A 38 -16.77 -6.51 -13.01
CA ARG A 38 -15.73 -6.64 -14.06
C ARG A 38 -14.31 -6.67 -13.53
N SER A 39 -14.10 -6.80 -12.22
CA SER A 39 -12.77 -6.80 -11.64
C SER A 39 -11.95 -7.99 -12.13
N GLY A 40 -10.75 -7.71 -12.64
CA GLY A 40 -9.77 -8.75 -12.97
C GLY A 40 -9.21 -9.44 -11.72
N TYR A 41 -9.48 -8.90 -10.54
CA TYR A 41 -8.98 -9.35 -9.25
C TYR A 41 -10.09 -9.81 -8.32
N VAL A 42 -9.75 -10.68 -7.39
CA VAL A 42 -10.64 -11.12 -6.31
C VAL A 42 -10.92 -9.93 -5.40
N LEU A 43 -12.19 -9.73 -5.08
CA LEU A 43 -12.65 -8.68 -4.19
C LEU A 43 -13.15 -9.26 -2.87
N ASP A 44 -12.91 -8.54 -1.77
CA ASP A 44 -13.55 -8.81 -0.49
C ASP A 44 -15.01 -8.30 -0.46
N GLN A 45 -15.70 -8.48 0.66
CA GLN A 45 -17.09 -8.05 0.83
C GLN A 45 -17.28 -6.52 0.74
N ARG A 46 -16.20 -5.74 0.85
CA ARG A 46 -16.19 -4.28 0.69
C ARG A 46 -15.90 -3.86 -0.75
N GLY A 47 -15.65 -4.82 -1.65
CA GLY A 47 -15.23 -4.58 -3.02
C GLY A 47 -13.76 -4.20 -3.16
N THR A 48 -12.95 -4.43 -2.13
CA THR A 48 -11.51 -4.16 -2.13
C THR A 48 -10.74 -5.34 -2.72
N VAL A 49 -9.73 -5.07 -3.54
CA VAL A 49 -8.83 -6.11 -4.06
C VAL A 49 -8.13 -6.84 -2.92
N VAL A 50 -8.30 -8.16 -2.89
CA VAL A 50 -7.63 -9.06 -1.93
C VAL A 50 -6.15 -9.14 -2.28
N ARG A 51 -5.29 -9.12 -1.25
CA ARG A 51 -3.84 -9.23 -1.39
C ARG A 51 -3.25 -10.32 -0.52
N ASP A 52 -2.07 -10.81 -0.90
CA ASP A 52 -1.25 -11.67 -0.06
C ASP A 52 -0.39 -10.85 0.94
N PRO A 53 0.30 -11.51 1.90
CA PRO A 53 1.17 -10.82 2.86
C PRO A 53 2.40 -10.13 2.25
N PHE A 54 2.73 -10.43 0.99
CA PHE A 54 3.82 -9.79 0.24
C PHE A 54 3.34 -8.55 -0.52
N GLY A 55 2.02 -8.29 -0.52
CA GLY A 55 1.40 -7.14 -1.18
C GLY A 55 0.95 -7.40 -2.62
N LEU A 56 0.99 -8.63 -3.10
CA LEU A 56 0.54 -9.00 -4.44
C LEU A 56 -0.99 -9.14 -4.47
N CYS A 57 -1.62 -8.68 -5.55
CA CYS A 57 -3.07 -8.75 -5.73
C CYS A 57 -3.50 -10.12 -6.29
N TRP A 58 -4.54 -10.70 -5.70
CA TRP A 58 -5.10 -11.97 -6.18
C TRP A 58 -5.91 -11.74 -7.46
N ARG A 59 -5.47 -12.32 -8.57
CA ARG A 59 -6.20 -12.30 -9.84
C ARG A 59 -7.37 -13.29 -9.81
N SER A 60 -8.45 -12.94 -10.51
CA SER A 60 -9.59 -13.83 -10.74
C SER A 60 -9.27 -14.88 -11.82
N GLY A 61 -10.11 -15.92 -11.93
CA GLY A 61 -9.92 -16.99 -12.93
C GLY A 61 -10.12 -16.55 -14.39
N TYR A 62 -10.67 -15.36 -14.64
CA TYR A 62 -10.89 -14.78 -15.97
C TYR A 62 -10.02 -13.55 -16.25
N PHE A 63 -9.02 -13.31 -15.40
CA PHE A 63 -8.09 -12.20 -15.57
C PHE A 63 -7.46 -12.17 -16.97
N THR A 64 -7.34 -10.98 -17.55
CA THR A 64 -6.54 -10.72 -18.75
C THR A 64 -5.58 -9.55 -18.50
N PRO A 65 -4.44 -9.45 -19.22
CA PRO A 65 -3.50 -8.33 -19.05
C PRO A 65 -4.13 -6.95 -19.27
N ALA A 66 -5.18 -6.85 -20.09
CA ALA A 66 -5.91 -5.60 -20.30
C ALA A 66 -6.66 -5.10 -19.04
N MET A 67 -6.86 -5.96 -18.03
CA MET A 67 -7.50 -5.65 -16.75
C MET A 67 -6.48 -5.32 -15.65
N ALA A 68 -5.19 -5.27 -15.99
CA ALA A 68 -4.13 -5.00 -15.04
C ALA A 68 -4.29 -3.61 -14.39
N LEU A 69 -4.14 -3.56 -13.07
CA LEU A 69 -4.08 -2.31 -12.32
C LEU A 69 -2.63 -1.96 -12.04
N ALA A 70 -2.28 -0.67 -12.11
CA ALA A 70 -0.88 -0.22 -11.97
C ALA A 70 -0.32 -0.59 -10.58
N GLU A 71 -1.18 -0.57 -9.56
CA GLU A 71 -0.82 -0.95 -8.20
C GLU A 71 -0.69 -2.47 -7.97
N CYS A 72 -1.20 -3.29 -8.89
CA CYS A 72 -1.19 -4.76 -8.77
C CYS A 72 -0.22 -5.43 -9.74
N ASP A 73 -0.10 -4.89 -10.96
CA ASP A 73 0.66 -5.45 -12.07
C ASP A 73 1.34 -4.33 -12.88
N PRO A 74 2.31 -3.60 -12.30
CA PRO A 74 2.91 -2.41 -12.90
C PRO A 74 3.60 -2.67 -14.25
N ASP A 75 4.04 -3.91 -14.49
CA ASP A 75 4.69 -4.30 -15.75
C ASP A 75 3.68 -4.61 -16.87
N LEU A 76 2.40 -4.81 -16.53
CA LEU A 76 1.34 -5.08 -17.50
C LEU A 76 0.56 -3.82 -17.90
N VAL A 77 0.67 -2.74 -17.12
CA VAL A 77 0.03 -1.47 -17.47
C VAL A 77 0.94 -0.68 -18.42
N PRO A 78 0.43 -0.26 -19.60
CA PRO A 78 1.20 0.55 -20.52
C PRO A 78 1.76 1.78 -19.80
N ARG A 79 3.10 1.91 -19.80
CA ARG A 79 3.76 3.09 -19.25
C ARG A 79 3.29 4.30 -20.05
N LYS A 80 2.95 5.39 -19.35
CA LYS A 80 2.57 6.66 -19.99
C LYS A 80 3.69 7.05 -20.96
N ALA A 81 3.34 7.26 -22.23
CA ALA A 81 4.28 7.73 -23.23
C ALA A 81 4.92 9.05 -22.76
N PRO A 82 6.21 9.30 -23.05
CA PRO A 82 6.82 10.60 -22.82
C PRO A 82 5.95 11.70 -23.45
N PRO A 83 5.83 12.87 -22.80
CA PRO A 83 5.17 14.01 -23.44
C PRO A 83 5.87 14.31 -24.78
N PRO A 84 5.12 14.77 -25.81
CA PRO A 84 5.71 15.11 -27.08
C PRO A 84 6.81 16.16 -26.88
N PRO A 85 7.89 16.12 -27.70
CA PRO A 85 8.95 17.11 -27.61
C PRO A 85 8.36 18.53 -27.75
N PRO A 86 8.92 19.53 -27.04
CA PRO A 86 8.46 20.90 -27.16
C PRO A 86 8.53 21.35 -28.63
N PRO A 87 7.57 22.19 -29.07
CA PRO A 87 7.59 22.71 -30.43
C PRO A 87 8.91 23.44 -30.69
N PRO A 88 9.43 23.40 -31.93
CA PRO A 88 10.65 24.11 -32.28
C PRO A 88 10.51 25.61 -31.99
N PRO A 89 11.58 26.29 -31.58
CA PRO A 89 11.54 27.72 -31.35
C PRO A 89 11.08 28.45 -32.62
N PRO A 90 10.35 29.57 -32.48
CA PRO A 90 9.97 30.37 -33.64
C PRO A 90 11.22 30.84 -34.39
N PRO A 91 11.15 30.97 -35.73
CA PRO A 91 12.27 31.44 -36.51
C PRO A 91 12.72 32.84 -36.04
N PRO A 92 14.03 33.15 -36.13
CA PRO A 92 14.52 34.47 -35.77
C PRO A 92 13.83 35.55 -36.63
N PRO A 93 13.58 36.74 -36.07
CA PRO A 93 13.02 37.84 -36.84
C PRO A 93 13.96 38.19 -38.01
N PRO A 94 13.42 38.66 -39.15
CA PRO A 94 14.23 39.10 -40.28
C PRO A 94 15.27 40.13 -39.82
N ALA A 95 16.52 39.98 -40.27
CA ALA A 95 17.55 40.98 -40.02
C ALA A 95 17.10 42.32 -40.62
N ALA A 96 17.09 43.37 -39.79
CA ALA A 96 16.89 44.73 -40.28
C ALA A 96 18.08 45.09 -41.18
N VAL A 97 17.78 45.45 -42.42
CA VAL A 97 18.73 46.02 -43.39
C VAL A 97 18.85 47.53 -43.22
#